data_AF-A0A8T5GH51-F1
#
_entry.id   AF-A0A8T5GH51-F1
#
_cell.length_a   1.000
_cell.length_b   1.000
_cell.length_c   1.000
_cell.angle_alpha   90.00
_cell.angle_beta   90.00
_cell.angle_gamma   90.00
#
_symmetry.space_group_name_H-M   'P 1'
#
loop_
_entity.id
_entity.type
_entity.pdbx_description
1 polymer ?
#
loop_
_entity_poly.entity_id
_entity_poly.type
_entity_poly.pdbx_seq_one_letter_code
_entity_poly.pdbx_strand_id
1 'polypeptide(L)'
;WSLVAMIQRAHPFIHPKGGMNGEADQVSRLIVHPTAGGKIRGSHNCGSCDGEVVAAIERYAVSGSLLEFEGLACECQKKWETELMLERQLPLPLGLSKPRRAPTLETLRSP
;
A
#
# COMPACT_ATOMS: atom_id res chain seq x y z
N TRP A 1 0.69 2.32 -2.40
CA TRP A 1 2.08 1.83 -2.38
C TRP A 1 2.64 1.72 -0.98
N SER A 2 2.42 2.68 -0.08
CA SER A 2 2.87 2.58 1.32
C SER A 2 2.40 1.30 2.03
N LEU A 3 1.12 0.93 1.89
CA LEU A 3 0.57 -0.31 2.47
C LEU A 3 1.18 -1.57 1.86
N VAL A 4 1.34 -1.62 0.53
CA VAL A 4 1.99 -2.74 -0.17
C VAL A 4 3.42 -2.91 0.31
N ALA A 5 4.19 -1.81 0.39
CA ALA A 5 5.56 -1.84 0.88
C ALA A 5 5.66 -2.23 2.36
N MET A 6 4.70 -1.81 3.19
CA MET A 6 4.60 -2.25 4.59
C MET A 6 4.37 -3.75 4.66
N ILE A 7 3.43 -4.30 3.87
CA ILE A 7 3.14 -5.73 3.80
C ILE A 7 4.38 -6.51 3.37
N GLN A 8 5.02 -6.12 2.26
CA GLN A 8 6.23 -6.79 1.75
C GLN A 8 7.37 -6.79 2.78
N ARG A 9 7.52 -5.71 3.55
CA ARG A 9 8.54 -5.63 4.62
C ARG A 9 8.17 -6.44 5.85
N ALA A 10 6.88 -6.52 6.20
CA ALA A 10 6.40 -7.26 7.36
C ALA A 10 6.35 -8.78 7.11
N HIS A 11 6.09 -9.20 5.87
CA HIS A 11 5.83 -10.59 5.51
C HIS A 11 6.96 -11.55 5.93
N PRO A 12 8.27 -11.27 5.72
CA PRO A 12 9.34 -12.16 6.19
C PRO A 12 9.43 -12.30 7.72
N PHE A 13 8.91 -11.32 8.47
CA PHE A 13 8.83 -11.43 9.93
C PHE A 13 7.63 -12.28 10.37
N ILE A 14 6.58 -12.35 9.56
CA ILE A 14 5.35 -13.11 9.82
C ILE A 14 5.49 -14.56 9.36
N HIS A 15 6.16 -14.76 8.22
CA HIS A 15 6.41 -16.04 7.57
C HIS A 15 7.91 -16.17 7.30
N PRO A 16 8.72 -16.55 8.32
CA PRO A 16 10.18 -16.60 8.20
C PRO A 16 10.69 -17.61 7.16
N LYS A 17 9.85 -18.58 6.76
CA LYS A 17 10.17 -19.55 5.71
C LYS A 17 9.49 -19.21 4.38
N GLY A 18 8.81 -18.06 4.29
CA GLY A 18 8.07 -17.62 3.11
C GLY A 18 6.74 -18.37 2.91
N GLY A 19 6.18 -18.96 3.96
CA GLY A 19 4.88 -19.60 3.93
C GLY A 19 3.71 -18.62 3.79
N MET A 20 2.50 -19.18 3.89
CA MET A 20 1.23 -18.48 3.72
C MET A 20 0.38 -18.54 5.00
N ASN A 21 -0.73 -17.80 5.02
CA ASN A 21 -1.64 -17.83 6.16
C ASN A 21 -2.14 -19.26 6.44
N GLY A 22 -1.99 -19.72 7.69
CA GLY A 22 -2.37 -21.06 8.14
C GLY A 22 -1.22 -22.08 8.16
N GLU A 23 -0.03 -21.74 7.64
CA GLU A 23 1.13 -22.61 7.68
C GLU A 23 1.85 -22.59 9.03
N ALA A 24 2.71 -23.59 9.25
CA ALA A 24 3.40 -23.79 10.52
C ALA A 24 4.47 -22.73 10.83
N ASP A 25 4.94 -21.98 9.82
CA ASP A 25 5.88 -20.87 10.00
C ASP A 25 5.19 -19.52 10.26
N GLN A 26 3.85 -19.46 10.25
CA GLN A 26 3.11 -18.26 10.60
C GLN A 26 3.28 -17.92 12.09
N VAL A 27 4.09 -16.90 12.39
CA VAL A 27 4.32 -16.48 13.78
C VAL A 27 3.25 -15.53 14.32
N SER A 28 2.51 -14.85 13.42
CA SER A 28 1.46 -13.91 13.79
C SER A 28 0.46 -13.71 12.65
N ARG A 29 -0.71 -13.12 12.96
CA ARG A 29 -1.72 -12.75 11.97
C ARG A 29 -1.58 -11.27 11.62
N LEU A 30 -1.33 -10.97 10.34
CA LEU A 30 -1.40 -9.61 9.81
C LEU A 30 -2.74 -9.38 9.13
N ILE A 31 -3.48 -8.38 9.59
CA ILE A 31 -4.74 -7.95 8.99
C ILE A 31 -4.54 -6.53 8.45
N VAL A 32 -4.69 -6.37 7.14
CA VAL A 32 -4.66 -5.06 6.48
C VAL A 32 -5.95 -4.88 5.70
N HIS A 33 -6.74 -3.88 6.09
CA HIS A 33 -7.97 -3.54 5.40
C HIS A 33 -8.06 -2.01 5.25
N PRO A 34 -7.62 -1.44 4.12
CA PRO A 34 -7.67 0.01 3.91
C PRO A 34 -9.11 0.51 3.90
N THR A 35 -9.48 1.30 4.92
CA THR A 35 -10.82 1.91 4.99
C THR A 35 -11.06 2.79 3.77
N ALA A 36 -12.16 2.53 3.07
CA ALA A 36 -12.56 3.24 1.85
C ALA A 36 -11.47 3.26 0.75
N GLY A 37 -10.66 2.19 0.63
CA GLY A 37 -9.61 2.09 -0.37
C GLY A 37 -10.06 2.47 -1.79
N GLY A 38 -9.31 3.36 -2.45
CA GLY A 38 -9.60 3.86 -3.79
C GLY A 38 -10.81 4.81 -3.90
N LYS A 39 -11.40 5.24 -2.78
CA LYS A 39 -12.43 6.27 -2.75
C LYS A 39 -11.82 7.65 -2.47
N ILE A 40 -12.58 8.70 -2.81
CA ILE A 40 -12.19 10.12 -2.67
C ILE A 40 -11.62 10.45 -1.28
N ARG A 41 -12.23 9.92 -0.22
CA ARG A 41 -11.82 10.15 1.18
C ARG A 41 -10.97 9.03 1.80
N GLY A 42 -10.76 7.92 1.09
CA GLY A 42 -10.00 6.79 1.61
C GLY A 42 -8.58 6.74 1.08
N SER A 43 -7.84 5.67 1.41
CA SER A 43 -6.47 5.50 0.95
C SER A 43 -6.42 5.28 -0.56
N HIS A 44 -5.60 6.06 -1.25
CA HIS A 44 -5.39 5.98 -2.70
C HIS A 44 -3.93 6.25 -3.06
N ASN A 45 -3.58 5.90 -4.29
CA ASN A 45 -2.32 6.23 -4.92
C ASN A 45 -2.50 7.43 -5.86
N CYS A 46 -2.96 7.17 -7.08
CA CYS A 46 -3.14 8.16 -8.14
C CYS A 46 -4.53 8.10 -8.79
N GLY A 47 -5.47 7.32 -8.23
CA GLY A 47 -6.79 7.11 -8.81
C GLY A 47 -6.84 5.88 -9.73
N SER A 48 -5.94 5.79 -10.70
CA SER A 48 -6.03 4.76 -11.76
C SER A 48 -5.69 3.35 -11.29
N CYS A 49 -4.70 3.18 -10.40
CA CYS A 49 -4.28 1.86 -9.91
C CYS A 49 -4.95 1.45 -8.59
N ASP A 50 -5.81 2.30 -8.02
CA ASP A 50 -6.25 2.11 -6.63
C ASP A 50 -7.11 0.86 -6.45
N GLY A 51 -8.02 0.61 -7.39
CA GLY A 51 -8.90 -0.57 -7.34
C GLY A 51 -8.12 -1.88 -7.36
N GLU A 52 -7.15 -2.02 -8.28
CA GLU A 52 -6.32 -3.21 -8.40
C GLU A 52 -5.43 -3.42 -7.18
N VAL A 53 -4.82 -2.34 -6.67
CA VAL A 53 -3.97 -2.41 -5.48
C VAL A 53 -4.78 -2.75 -4.23
N VAL A 54 -5.98 -2.18 -4.06
CA VAL A 54 -6.87 -2.52 -2.94
C VAL A 54 -7.31 -3.97 -3.02
N ALA A 55 -7.73 -4.43 -4.20
CA ALA A 55 -8.13 -5.82 -4.41
C ALA A 55 -6.98 -6.80 -4.08
N ALA A 56 -5.74 -6.48 -4.44
CA ALA A 56 -4.58 -7.29 -4.09
C ALA A 56 -4.30 -7.33 -2.59
N ILE A 57 -4.45 -6.20 -1.88
CA ILE A 57 -4.33 -6.17 -0.42
C ILE A 57 -5.40 -7.04 0.23
N GLU A 58 -6.64 -7.02 -0.27
CA GLU A 58 -7.72 -7.85 0.24
C GLU A 58 -7.46 -9.35 0.00
N ARG A 59 -6.97 -9.73 -1.19
CA ARG A 59 -6.56 -11.11 -1.46
C ARG A 59 -5.41 -11.55 -0.57
N TYR A 60 -4.38 -10.70 -0.38
CA TYR A 60 -3.29 -10.97 0.55
C TYR A 60 -3.78 -11.15 1.99
N ALA A 61 -4.77 -10.35 2.45
CA ALA A 61 -5.30 -10.48 3.81
C ALA A 61 -5.94 -11.86 4.06
N VAL A 62 -6.37 -12.55 3.00
CA VAL A 62 -6.87 -13.92 3.05
C VAL A 62 -5.72 -14.92 2.86
N SER A 63 -5.01 -14.86 1.73
CA SER A 63 -4.01 -15.88 1.34
C SER A 63 -2.71 -15.78 2.12
N GLY A 64 -2.29 -14.57 2.49
CA GLY A 64 -0.97 -14.30 3.04
C GLY A 64 0.14 -14.40 2.00
N SER A 65 -0.16 -14.52 0.70
CA SER A 65 0.84 -14.74 -0.35
C SER A 65 1.32 -13.44 -0.98
N LEU A 66 2.64 -13.22 -1.05
CA LEU A 66 3.19 -12.06 -1.76
C LEU A 66 2.94 -12.09 -3.28
N LEU A 67 2.57 -13.25 -3.83
CA LEU A 67 2.20 -13.41 -5.25
C LEU A 67 0.97 -12.56 -5.63
N GLU A 68 0.13 -12.19 -4.66
CA GLU A 68 -1.05 -11.33 -4.90
C GLU A 68 -0.69 -9.94 -5.45
N PHE A 69 0.58 -9.53 -5.26
CA PHE A 69 1.11 -8.26 -5.74
C PHE A 69 1.90 -8.40 -7.05
N GLU A 70 2.12 -9.61 -7.57
CA GLU A 70 2.80 -9.79 -8.85
C GLU A 70 1.98 -9.19 -9.99
N GLY A 71 2.67 -8.54 -10.93
CA GLY A 71 2.05 -7.84 -12.06
C GLY A 71 1.44 -6.48 -11.73
N LEU A 72 1.33 -6.09 -10.45
CA LEU A 72 0.93 -4.73 -10.10
C LEU A 72 2.05 -3.75 -10.45
N ALA A 73 1.75 -2.86 -11.39
CA ALA A 73 2.67 -1.79 -11.77
C ALA A 73 1.88 -0.53 -12.11
N CYS A 74 2.35 0.61 -11.62
CA CYS A 74 1.86 1.91 -12.02
C CYS A 74 3.00 2.92 -11.99
N GLU A 75 3.02 3.86 -12.94
CA GLU A 75 3.99 4.95 -12.96
C GLU A 75 4.03 5.77 -11.65
N CYS A 76 2.91 5.83 -10.91
CA CYS A 76 2.85 6.54 -9.63
C CYS A 76 3.67 5.84 -8.53
N GLN A 77 3.98 4.55 -8.67
CA GLN A 77 4.87 3.84 -7.75
C GLN A 77 6.28 4.43 -7.80
N LYS A 78 6.83 4.63 -9.01
CA LYS A 78 8.15 5.23 -9.19
C LYS A 78 8.20 6.68 -8.66
N LYS A 79 7.12 7.44 -8.87
CA LYS A 79 6.97 8.79 -8.30
C LYS A 79 7.03 8.74 -6.76
N TRP A 80 6.27 7.83 -6.15
CA TRP A 80 6.27 7.61 -4.70
C TRP A 80 7.65 7.19 -4.16
N GLU A 81 8.34 6.28 -4.83
CA GLU A 81 9.70 5.84 -4.44
C GLU A 81 10.70 7.00 -4.51
N THR A 82 10.60 7.85 -5.54
CA THR A 82 11.44 9.04 -5.70
C THR A 82 11.18 10.04 -4.58
N GLU A 83 9.92 10.29 -4.22
CA GLU A 83 9.56 11.15 -3.08
C GLU A 83 10.17 10.63 -1.77
N LEU A 84 10.05 9.33 -1.49
CA LEU A 84 10.66 8.73 -0.29
C LEU A 84 12.18 8.82 -0.29
N MET A 85 12.82 8.64 -1.46
CA MET A 85 14.26 8.76 -1.58
C MET A 85 14.70 10.20 -1.27
N LEU A 86 14.04 11.20 -1.85
CA LEU A 86 14.34 12.62 -1.62
C LEU A 86 14.10 13.03 -0.17
N GLU A 87 13.00 12.61 0.45
CA GLU A 87 12.74 12.90 1.87
C GLU A 87 13.80 12.32 2.81
N ARG A 88 14.42 11.19 2.43
CA ARG A 88 15.49 10.56 3.21
C ARG A 88 16.88 11.15 2.99
N GLN A 89 17.06 12.04 2.01
CA GLN A 89 18.35 12.72 1.80
C GLN A 89 18.62 13.79 2.87
N LEU A 90 17.58 14.22 3.59
CA LEU A 90 17.69 15.22 4.65
C LEU A 90 17.33 14.59 5.99
N PRO A 91 17.96 15.02 7.10
CA PRO A 91 17.67 14.50 8.43
C PRO A 91 16.30 14.98 8.99
N LEU A 92 15.47 15.63 8.16
CA LEU A 92 14.24 16.29 8.54
C LEU A 92 13.17 16.07 7.44
N PRO A 93 11.93 15.68 7.80
CA PRO A 93 10.85 15.58 6.82
C PRO A 93 10.41 16.97 6.39
N LEU A 94 10.59 17.30 5.11
CA LEU A 94 10.23 18.60 4.55
C LEU A 94 8.78 18.68 4.05
N GLY A 95 8.07 17.55 3.98
CA GLY A 95 6.70 17.51 3.45
C GLY A 95 6.62 17.86 1.96
N LEU A 96 7.67 17.55 1.19
CA LEU A 96 7.75 17.82 -0.25
C LEU A 96 6.88 16.88 -1.09
N SER A 97 6.33 15.83 -0.48
CA SER A 97 5.46 14.88 -1.15
C SER A 97 4.26 15.57 -1.78
N LYS A 98 3.89 15.20 -3.00
CA LYS A 98 2.66 15.73 -3.61
C LYS A 98 1.45 15.33 -2.76
N PRO A 99 0.48 16.25 -2.57
CA PRO A 99 -0.80 15.86 -2.01
C PRO A 99 -1.41 14.78 -2.90
N ARG A 100 -1.60 13.57 -2.36
CA ARG A 100 -2.30 12.51 -3.10
C ARG A 100 -3.80 12.70 -3.04
N ARG A 101 -4.30 13.39 -2.00
CA ARG A 101 -5.72 13.66 -1.76
C ARG A 101 -6.39 14.18 -3.04
N ALA A 102 -7.61 13.70 -3.27
CA ALA A 102 -8.43 14.13 -4.38
C ALA A 102 -8.54 15.67 -4.44
N PRO A 103 -8.78 16.24 -5.63
CA PRO A 103 -9.00 17.67 -5.80
C PRO A 103 -9.95 18.23 -4.75
N THR A 104 -9.66 19.43 -4.23
CA THR A 104 -10.42 20.04 -3.13
C THR A 104 -11.91 20.12 -3.44
N LEU A 105 -12.28 20.47 -4.69
CA LEU A 105 -13.68 20.55 -5.12
C LEU A 105 -14.40 19.19 -5.08
N GLU A 106 -13.71 18.11 -5.47
CA GLU A 106 -14.28 16.76 -5.41
C GLU A 106 -14.40 16.29 -3.96
N THR A 107 -13.41 16.60 -3.13
CA THR A 107 -13.43 16.28 -1.70
C THR A 107 -14.60 16.97 -0.98
N LEU A 108 -14.84 18.26 -1.28
CA LEU A 108 -15.96 19.04 -0.73
C LEU A 108 -17.33 18.52 -1.17
N ARG A 109 -17.40 17.84 -2.32
CA ARG A 109 -18.63 17.29 -2.89
C ARG A 109 -18.82 15.80 -2.61
N SER A 110 -17.81 15.13 -2.04
CA SER A 110 -17.97 13.75 -1.61
C SER A 110 -19.01 13.70 -0.49
N PRO A 111 -19.97 12.77 -0.53
CA PRO A 111 -20.82 12.48 0.62
C PRO A 111 -19.99 12.03 1.83
#